data_AF-A0A9C8JC65-F1
#
_entry.id   AF-A0A9C8JC65-F1
#
_cell.length_a   1.000
_cell.length_b   1.000
_cell.length_c   1.000
_cell.angle_alpha   90.00
_cell.angle_beta   90.00
_cell.angle_gamma   90.00
#
_symmetry.space_group_name_H-M   'P 1'
#
loop_
_entity.id
_entity.type
_entity.pdbx_description
1 polymer ?
#
loop_
_entity_poly.entity_id
_entity_poly.type
_entity_poly.pdbx_seq_one_letter_code
_entity_poly.pdbx_strand_id
1 'polypeptide(L)'
;MSSILKVDPRLDEIHQWLKTVLSSTDYRLEPASSDASFRRYFRVTVQDKTWILMDAPPQQEDTQPFIEIGTFLYERGINVPKIYQRDIDAGFLLLSDFGYLPYLDELNELTSDALYKSAINSLIKIQLCEIKEIELPAYNAELLEQEMSLFPTWFLDKHLNIEAPTFLQKTFNLLISNALIQPQVFVHRDYHSRNLMHTDEHSPGIID
;
A
#
# COMPACT_ATOMS: atom_id res chain seq x y z
N MET A 1 15.56 -23.62 -26.34
CA MET A 1 15.06 -22.39 -26.99
C MET A 1 15.43 -21.23 -26.09
N SER A 2 16.25 -20.31 -26.59
CA SER A 2 16.76 -19.16 -25.85
C SER A 2 15.57 -18.32 -25.35
N SER A 3 15.45 -18.21 -24.04
CA SER A 3 14.65 -17.20 -23.37
C SER A 3 15.22 -15.85 -23.81
N ILE A 4 14.56 -15.19 -24.76
CA ILE A 4 14.81 -13.78 -25.04
C ILE A 4 14.49 -13.07 -23.73
N LEU A 5 15.52 -12.60 -23.03
CA LEU A 5 15.37 -11.68 -21.91
C LEU A 5 14.49 -10.54 -22.43
N LYS A 6 13.23 -10.52 -21.99
CA LYS A 6 12.33 -9.40 -22.24
C LYS A 6 13.03 -8.18 -21.64
N VAL A 7 13.56 -7.32 -22.51
CA VAL A 7 14.07 -6.02 -22.10
C VAL A 7 12.87 -5.30 -21.51
N ASP A 8 12.96 -4.98 -20.23
CA ASP A 8 11.94 -4.19 -19.54
C ASP A 8 12.15 -2.72 -19.90
N PRO A 9 11.33 -2.13 -20.78
CA PRO A 9 11.54 -0.77 -21.25
C PRO A 9 11.43 0.26 -20.11
N ARG A 10 10.73 -0.09 -19.03
CA ARG A 10 10.58 0.80 -17.87
C ARG A 10 11.89 0.96 -17.11
N LEU A 11 12.79 -0.01 -17.12
CA LEU A 11 14.09 0.12 -16.43
C LEU A 11 14.95 1.23 -17.04
N ASP A 12 14.94 1.38 -18.37
CA ASP A 12 15.68 2.45 -19.03
C ASP A 12 15.11 3.83 -18.67
N GLU A 13 13.78 3.95 -18.61
CA GLU A 13 13.08 5.17 -18.19
C GLU A 13 13.35 5.50 -16.71
N ILE A 14 13.33 4.49 -15.83
CA ILE A 14 13.72 4.61 -14.42
C ILE A 14 15.15 5.13 -14.31
N HIS A 15 16.10 4.55 -15.05
CA HIS A 15 17.49 4.97 -14.99
C HIS A 15 17.70 6.39 -15.52
N GLN A 16 16.95 6.80 -16.55
CA GLN A 16 16.98 8.17 -17.06
C GLN A 16 16.42 9.15 -16.03
N TRP A 17 15.28 8.82 -15.42
CA TRP A 17 14.67 9.65 -14.39
C TRP A 17 15.54 9.77 -13.14
N LEU A 18 16.11 8.67 -12.64
CA LEU A 18 17.02 8.67 -11.48
C LEU A 18 18.22 9.60 -11.68
N LYS A 19 18.73 9.75 -12.91
CA LYS A 19 19.82 10.71 -13.21
C LYS A 19 19.41 12.17 -13.06
N THR A 20 18.12 12.50 -13.15
CA THR A 20 17.62 13.87 -12.97
C THR A 20 17.34 14.19 -11.51
N VAL A 21 17.01 13.18 -10.70
CA VAL A 21 16.62 13.36 -9.29
C VAL A 21 17.72 13.06 -8.28
N LEU A 22 18.67 12.18 -8.59
CA LEU A 22 19.78 11.84 -7.71
C LEU A 22 21.00 12.74 -7.99
N SER A 23 21.73 13.08 -6.92
CA SER A 23 23.01 13.80 -7.02
C SER A 23 24.17 12.94 -7.54
N SER A 24 23.98 11.63 -7.70
CA SER A 24 24.99 10.65 -8.09
C SER A 24 24.45 9.72 -9.16
N THR A 25 25.31 9.36 -10.13
CA THR A 25 25.04 8.30 -11.11
C THR A 25 25.51 6.93 -10.63
N ASP A 26 26.26 6.87 -9.54
CA ASP A 26 26.67 5.63 -8.88
C ASP A 26 25.62 5.27 -7.84
N TYR A 27 24.71 4.37 -8.22
CA TYR A 27 23.64 3.85 -7.37
C TYR A 27 23.36 2.39 -7.70
N ARG A 28 22.86 1.67 -6.71
CA ARG A 28 22.28 0.32 -6.88
C ARG A 28 20.77 0.41 -6.95
N LEU A 29 20.18 -0.41 -7.81
CA LEU A 29 18.74 -0.57 -7.96
C LEU A 29 18.40 -2.05 -7.79
N GLU A 30 17.59 -2.37 -6.78
CA GLU A 30 17.21 -3.74 -6.43
C GLU A 30 15.71 -3.83 -6.22
N PRO A 31 15.02 -4.91 -6.64
CA PRO A 31 13.61 -5.10 -6.32
C PRO A 31 13.40 -5.07 -4.79
N ALA A 32 12.44 -4.28 -4.33
CA ALA A 32 12.06 -4.18 -2.91
C ALA A 32 10.79 -5.01 -2.64
N SER A 33 9.79 -4.86 -3.50
CA SER A 33 8.56 -5.66 -3.47
C SER A 33 7.86 -5.59 -4.83
N SER A 34 7.00 -6.56 -5.07
CA SER A 34 5.97 -6.50 -6.12
C SER A 34 4.62 -6.56 -5.42
N ASP A 35 3.76 -5.58 -5.72
CA ASP A 35 2.40 -5.54 -5.23
C ASP A 35 1.51 -6.50 -6.06
N ALA A 36 0.28 -6.77 -5.60
CA ALA A 36 -0.75 -7.43 -6.39
C ALA A 36 -1.25 -6.57 -7.56
N SER A 37 -0.95 -5.26 -7.52
CA SER A 37 -1.19 -4.29 -8.60
C SER A 37 -0.10 -4.32 -9.68
N PHE A 38 -0.18 -3.42 -10.67
CA PHE A 38 0.88 -3.22 -11.66
C PHE A 38 2.07 -2.40 -11.12
N ARG A 39 1.98 -1.91 -9.87
CA ARG A 39 3.03 -1.12 -9.23
C ARG A 39 4.21 -1.99 -8.85
N ARG A 40 5.41 -1.47 -9.09
CA ARG A 40 6.68 -2.12 -8.73
C ARG A 40 7.49 -1.20 -7.84
N TYR A 41 8.16 -1.79 -6.87
CA TYR A 41 8.98 -1.05 -5.94
C TYR A 41 10.43 -1.49 -6.04
N PHE A 42 11.32 -0.53 -6.22
CA PHE A 42 12.76 -0.76 -6.28
C PHE A 42 13.44 0.03 -5.19
N ARG A 43 14.31 -0.62 -4.43
CA ARG A 43 15.20 0.08 -3.53
C ARG A 43 16.35 0.69 -4.32
N VAL A 44 16.53 1.99 -4.15
CA VAL A 44 17.64 2.76 -4.70
C VAL A 44 18.63 3.03 -3.58
N THR A 45 19.88 2.63 -3.75
CA THR A 45 20.94 2.85 -2.76
C THR A 45 22.03 3.74 -3.34
N VAL A 46 22.31 4.86 -2.69
CA VAL A 46 23.42 5.77 -3.01
C VAL A 46 24.29 5.89 -1.76
N GLN A 47 25.51 5.33 -1.80
CA GLN A 47 26.36 5.18 -0.61
C GLN A 47 25.59 4.46 0.52
N ASP A 48 25.42 5.11 1.68
CA ASP A 48 24.72 4.55 2.84
C ASP A 48 23.25 5.02 2.95
N LYS A 49 22.74 5.71 1.92
CA LYS A 49 21.36 6.21 1.91
C LYS A 49 20.49 5.39 0.96
N THR A 50 19.26 5.13 1.38
CA THR A 50 18.28 4.37 0.61
C THR A 50 16.97 5.12 0.41
N TRP A 51 16.31 4.79 -0.71
CA TRP A 51 14.98 5.25 -1.08
C TRP A 51 14.22 4.10 -1.72
N ILE A 52 12.89 4.23 -1.77
CA ILE A 52 12.04 3.34 -2.57
C ILE A 52 11.56 4.12 -3.80
N LEU A 53 11.94 3.66 -4.99
CA LEU A 53 11.33 4.07 -6.24
C LEU A 53 10.07 3.25 -6.46
N MET A 54 8.93 3.93 -6.60
CA MET A 54 7.69 3.35 -7.11
C MET A 54 7.62 3.57 -8.62
N ASP A 55 7.37 2.49 -9.35
CA ASP A 55 7.05 2.48 -10.78
C ASP A 55 5.59 2.04 -10.94
N ALA A 56 4.72 2.97 -11.31
CA ALA A 56 3.31 2.75 -11.57
C ALA A 56 3.01 3.17 -13.02
N PRO A 57 2.98 2.22 -13.97
CA PRO A 57 2.79 2.54 -15.38
C PRO A 57 1.50 3.36 -15.60
N PRO A 58 1.56 4.60 -16.11
CA PRO A 58 0.40 5.51 -16.17
C PRO A 58 -0.80 5.00 -16.97
N GLN A 59 -0.56 4.05 -17.88
CA GLN A 59 -1.61 3.40 -18.68
C GLN A 59 -2.42 2.38 -17.88
N GLN A 60 -1.94 2.00 -16.70
CA GLN A 60 -2.49 0.92 -15.87
C GLN A 60 -2.84 1.40 -14.46
N GLU A 61 -2.07 2.34 -13.90
CA GLU A 61 -2.20 2.78 -12.51
C GLU A 61 -2.11 4.31 -12.40
N ASP A 62 -3.05 4.91 -11.68
CA ASP A 62 -3.02 6.33 -11.34
C ASP A 62 -2.23 6.56 -10.05
N THR A 63 -1.20 7.42 -10.13
CA THR A 63 -0.37 7.75 -8.96
C THR A 63 -0.97 8.85 -8.10
N GLN A 64 -1.95 9.60 -8.60
CA GLN A 64 -2.51 10.76 -7.94
C GLN A 64 -3.14 10.41 -6.56
N PRO A 65 -3.96 9.35 -6.42
CA PRO A 65 -4.50 8.97 -5.11
C PRO A 65 -3.42 8.61 -4.08
N PHE A 66 -2.36 7.92 -4.51
CA PHE A 66 -1.22 7.58 -3.65
C PHE A 66 -0.53 8.85 -3.13
N ILE A 67 -0.29 9.82 -4.03
CA ILE A 67 0.36 11.09 -3.69
C ILE A 67 -0.50 11.90 -2.72
N GLU A 68 -1.80 12.02 -2.99
CA GLU A 68 -2.74 12.81 -2.19
C GLU A 68 -2.89 12.24 -0.78
N ILE A 69 -3.19 10.94 -0.67
CA ILE A 69 -3.39 10.28 0.63
C ILE A 69 -2.08 10.23 1.41
N GLY A 70 -0.97 9.86 0.76
CA GLY A 70 0.35 9.79 1.40
C GLY A 70 0.81 11.15 1.94
N THR A 71 0.62 12.22 1.17
CA THR A 71 0.96 13.59 1.61
C THR A 71 0.06 14.02 2.77
N PHE A 72 -1.25 13.79 2.66
CA PHE A 72 -2.23 14.11 3.71
C PHE A 72 -1.88 13.46 5.05
N LEU A 73 -1.53 12.17 5.04
CA LEU A 73 -1.16 11.41 6.23
C LEU A 73 0.20 11.87 6.79
N TYR A 74 1.19 12.09 5.92
CA TYR A 74 2.52 12.57 6.32
C TYR A 74 2.45 13.92 7.04
N GLU A 75 1.69 14.87 6.50
CA GLU A 75 1.50 16.21 7.09
C GLU A 75 0.82 16.18 8.46
N ARG A 76 0.07 15.11 8.76
CA ARG A 76 -0.59 14.87 10.06
C ARG A 76 0.28 14.07 11.03
N GLY A 77 1.55 13.84 10.68
CA GLY A 77 2.51 13.13 11.51
C GLY A 77 2.25 11.62 11.59
N ILE A 78 1.51 11.07 10.64
CA ILE A 78 1.44 9.62 10.44
C ILE A 78 2.73 9.19 9.71
N ASN A 79 3.33 8.11 10.19
CA ASN A 79 4.60 7.62 9.67
C ASN A 79 4.39 6.80 8.38
N VAL A 80 4.05 7.50 7.29
CA VAL A 80 3.95 6.95 5.92
C VAL A 80 5.16 7.40 5.08
N PRO A 81 5.43 6.80 3.91
CA PRO A 81 6.58 7.18 3.10
C PRO A 81 6.50 8.64 2.69
N LYS A 82 7.57 9.39 2.99
CA LYS A 82 7.72 10.75 2.48
C LYS A 82 8.00 10.70 0.98
N ILE A 83 7.24 11.46 0.20
CA ILE A 83 7.50 11.65 -1.22
C ILE A 83 8.58 12.73 -1.39
N TYR A 84 9.75 12.34 -1.88
CA TYR A 84 10.86 13.26 -2.15
C TYR A 84 10.79 13.87 -3.54
N GLN A 85 10.50 13.04 -4.55
CA GLN A 85 10.45 13.43 -5.96
C GLN A 85 9.32 12.68 -6.66
N ARG A 86 8.79 13.27 -7.72
CA ARG A 86 7.70 12.70 -8.52
C ARG A 86 7.81 13.09 -9.97
N ASP A 87 7.50 12.15 -10.85
CA ASP A 87 7.21 12.36 -12.27
C ASP A 87 5.89 11.65 -12.56
N ILE A 88 4.80 12.42 -12.52
CA ILE A 88 3.44 11.91 -12.62
C ILE A 88 3.17 11.41 -14.04
N ASP A 89 3.67 12.12 -15.05
CA ASP A 89 3.50 11.76 -16.46
C ASP A 89 4.19 10.43 -16.78
N ALA A 90 5.35 10.16 -16.16
CA ALA A 90 6.05 8.89 -16.29
C ALA A 90 5.61 7.83 -15.27
N GLY A 91 4.84 8.19 -14.24
CA GLY A 91 4.36 7.27 -13.20
C GLY A 91 5.44 6.86 -12.18
N PHE A 92 6.39 7.74 -11.89
CA PHE A 92 7.49 7.48 -10.96
C PHE A 92 7.41 8.31 -9.69
N LEU A 93 7.61 7.68 -8.53
CA LEU A 93 7.78 8.36 -7.24
C LEU A 93 9.07 7.89 -6.57
N LEU A 94 9.74 8.81 -5.86
CA LEU A 94 10.89 8.49 -5.01
C LEU A 94 10.49 8.76 -3.56
N LEU A 95 10.45 7.69 -2.78
CA LEU A 95 9.88 7.64 -1.44
C LEU A 95 10.99 7.41 -0.40
N SER A 96 10.74 7.81 0.85
CA SER A 96 11.56 7.35 1.98
C SER A 96 11.47 5.83 2.13
N ASP A 97 12.57 5.22 2.56
CA ASP A 97 12.69 3.79 2.79
C ASP A 97 12.61 3.49 4.29
N PHE A 98 11.66 2.64 4.70
CA PHE A 98 11.54 2.16 6.09
C PHE A 98 12.42 0.95 6.39
N GLY A 99 13.24 0.51 5.44
CA GLY A 99 14.14 -0.63 5.59
C GLY A 99 13.47 -1.95 5.27
N TYR A 100 13.91 -3.01 5.95
CA TYR A 100 13.70 -4.40 5.50
C TYR A 100 12.90 -5.26 6.49
N LEU A 101 12.49 -4.69 7.62
CA LEU A 101 11.91 -5.45 8.74
C LEU A 101 10.42 -5.19 8.83
N PRO A 102 9.57 -5.94 8.11
CA PRO A 102 8.13 -5.90 8.35
C PRO A 102 7.82 -6.46 9.75
N TYR A 103 6.76 -5.96 10.37
CA TYR A 103 6.29 -6.43 11.68
C TYR A 103 6.08 -7.94 11.68
N LEU A 104 5.58 -8.51 10.58
CA LEU A 104 5.35 -9.95 10.47
C LEU A 104 6.59 -10.77 10.83
N ASP A 105 7.77 -10.36 10.38
CA ASP A 105 9.01 -11.13 10.59
C ASP A 105 9.50 -11.04 12.04
N GLU A 106 9.08 -10.00 12.76
CA GLU A 106 9.44 -9.75 14.16
C GLU A 106 8.39 -10.27 15.16
N LEU A 107 7.20 -10.67 14.70
CA LEU A 107 6.11 -11.13 15.57
C LEU A 107 6.43 -12.49 16.21
N ASN A 108 6.47 -12.50 17.54
CA ASN A 108 6.57 -13.71 18.36
C ASN A 108 5.89 -13.48 19.73
N GLU A 109 5.88 -14.50 20.59
CA GLU A 109 5.23 -14.45 21.91
C GLU A 109 5.73 -13.31 22.80
N LEU A 110 6.96 -12.82 22.61
CA LEU A 110 7.56 -11.75 23.42
C LEU A 110 7.35 -10.36 22.83
N THR A 111 7.22 -10.25 21.50
CA THR A 111 7.17 -8.95 20.79
C THR A 111 5.75 -8.53 20.38
N SER A 112 4.83 -9.48 20.25
CA SER A 112 3.48 -9.25 19.71
C SER A 112 2.74 -8.12 20.41
N ASP A 113 2.68 -8.14 21.74
CA ASP A 113 1.94 -7.13 22.51
C ASP A 113 2.48 -5.71 22.28
N ALA A 114 3.80 -5.55 22.24
CA ALA A 114 4.44 -4.26 22.02
C ALA A 114 4.21 -3.75 20.60
N LEU A 115 4.40 -4.61 19.60
CA LEU A 115 4.23 -4.28 18.18
C LEU A 115 2.77 -3.92 17.88
N TYR A 116 1.80 -4.74 18.30
CA TYR A 116 0.39 -4.46 18.07
C TYR A 116 -0.11 -3.26 18.88
N LYS A 117 0.40 -3.01 20.08
CA LYS A 117 0.09 -1.77 20.80
C LYS A 117 0.54 -0.54 20.02
N SER A 118 1.75 -0.58 19.45
CA SER A 118 2.25 0.48 18.58
C SER A 118 1.38 0.63 17.31
N ALA A 119 1.04 -0.47 16.65
CA ALA A 119 0.18 -0.48 15.46
C ALA A 119 -1.24 0.04 15.73
N ILE A 120 -1.83 -0.29 16.89
CA ILE A 120 -3.15 0.20 17.30
C ILE A 120 -3.07 1.71 17.57
N ASN A 121 -2.01 2.19 18.23
CA ASN A 121 -1.83 3.62 18.48
C ASN A 121 -1.71 4.43 17.18
N SER A 122 -1.00 3.93 16.17
CA SER A 122 -0.93 4.60 14.86
C SER A 122 -2.26 4.53 14.11
N LEU A 123 -3.00 3.43 14.20
CA LEU A 123 -4.34 3.32 13.62
C LEU A 123 -5.32 4.33 14.24
N ILE A 124 -5.27 4.52 15.56
CA ILE A 124 -6.06 5.54 16.26
C ILE A 124 -5.70 6.93 15.73
N LYS A 125 -4.41 7.25 15.53
CA LYS A 125 -4.00 8.54 14.95
C LYS A 125 -4.57 8.74 13.54
N ILE A 126 -4.53 7.71 12.70
CA ILE A 126 -5.14 7.74 11.36
C ILE A 126 -6.64 8.04 11.46
N GLN A 127 -7.36 7.32 12.33
CA GLN A 127 -8.82 7.48 12.48
C GLN A 127 -9.23 8.84 13.06
N LEU A 128 -8.35 9.50 13.80
CA LEU A 128 -8.57 10.83 14.36
C LEU A 128 -8.22 11.96 13.38
N CYS A 129 -7.67 11.66 12.20
CA CYS A 129 -7.39 12.68 11.20
C CYS A 129 -8.69 13.31 10.68
N GLU A 130 -8.79 14.65 10.71
CA GLU A 130 -9.89 15.33 10.04
C GLU A 130 -9.72 15.25 8.52
N ILE A 131 -10.65 14.56 7.84
CA ILE A 131 -10.62 14.31 6.39
C ILE A 131 -11.27 15.42 5.56
N LYS A 132 -11.54 16.60 6.12
CA LYS A 132 -12.21 17.70 5.37
C LYS A 132 -11.39 18.22 4.18
N GLU A 133 -10.09 17.99 4.21
CA GLU A 133 -9.12 18.46 3.19
C GLU A 133 -8.85 17.42 2.11
N ILE A 134 -9.47 16.24 2.17
CA ILE A 134 -9.31 15.17 1.19
C ILE A 134 -10.65 14.50 0.91
N GLU A 135 -10.92 14.21 -0.36
CA GLU A 135 -12.12 13.47 -0.75
C GLU A 135 -11.82 11.97 -0.74
N LEU A 136 -12.38 11.26 0.22
CA LEU A 136 -12.29 9.81 0.30
C LEU A 136 -13.64 9.18 -0.06
N PRO A 137 -13.66 8.13 -0.91
CA PRO A 137 -14.89 7.40 -1.18
C PRO A 137 -15.50 6.86 0.12
N ALA A 138 -16.81 7.02 0.27
CA ALA A 138 -17.52 6.46 1.40
C ALA A 138 -17.52 4.93 1.35
N TYR A 139 -17.35 4.29 2.50
CA TYR A 139 -17.50 2.84 2.65
C TYR A 139 -18.99 2.47 2.72
N ASN A 140 -19.68 2.66 1.60
CA ASN A 140 -21.13 2.56 1.48
C ASN A 140 -21.59 1.11 1.28
N ALA A 141 -22.92 0.90 1.29
CA ALA A 141 -23.52 -0.41 1.11
C ALA A 141 -23.12 -1.10 -0.20
N GLU A 142 -23.04 -0.33 -1.29
CA GLU A 142 -22.72 -0.84 -2.63
C GLU A 142 -21.28 -1.35 -2.70
N LEU A 143 -20.32 -0.59 -2.17
CA LEU A 143 -18.92 -0.99 -2.12
C LEU A 143 -18.75 -2.23 -1.24
N LEU A 144 -19.34 -2.26 -0.05
CA LEU A 144 -19.28 -3.44 0.83
C LEU A 144 -19.88 -4.69 0.16
N GLU A 145 -20.99 -4.55 -0.57
CA GLU A 145 -21.61 -5.63 -1.33
C GLU A 145 -20.68 -6.13 -2.45
N GLN A 146 -20.05 -5.21 -3.20
CA GLN A 146 -19.08 -5.54 -4.25
C GLN A 146 -17.88 -6.32 -3.70
N GLU A 147 -17.28 -5.86 -2.60
CA GLU A 147 -16.13 -6.50 -1.94
C GLU A 147 -16.49 -7.93 -1.49
N MET A 148 -17.65 -8.11 -0.86
CA MET A 148 -18.08 -9.45 -0.42
C MET A 148 -18.48 -10.37 -1.59
N SER A 149 -18.99 -9.80 -2.68
CA SER A 149 -19.38 -10.55 -3.88
C SER A 149 -18.19 -11.19 -4.63
N LEU A 150 -16.96 -10.78 -4.31
CA LEU A 150 -15.75 -11.45 -4.78
C LEU A 150 -15.69 -12.92 -4.31
N PHE A 151 -16.17 -13.22 -3.10
CA PHE A 151 -16.16 -14.58 -2.55
C PHE A 151 -17.00 -15.58 -3.37
N PRO A 152 -18.32 -15.38 -3.59
CA PRO A 152 -19.10 -16.31 -4.41
C PRO A 152 -18.63 -16.34 -5.87
N THR A 153 -18.16 -15.22 -6.42
CA THR A 153 -17.72 -15.14 -7.82
C THR A 153 -16.41 -15.90 -8.04
N TRP A 154 -15.37 -15.57 -7.29
CA TRP A 154 -14.03 -16.09 -7.55
C TRP A 154 -13.76 -17.41 -6.82
N PHE A 155 -14.19 -17.53 -5.57
CA PHE A 155 -13.87 -18.70 -4.77
C PHE A 155 -14.87 -19.83 -4.98
N LEU A 156 -16.19 -19.55 -4.88
CA LEU A 156 -17.20 -20.60 -5.03
C LEU A 156 -17.39 -21.02 -6.49
N ASP A 157 -17.72 -20.08 -7.38
CA ASP A 157 -17.94 -20.38 -8.79
C ASP A 157 -16.63 -20.71 -9.52
N LYS A 158 -15.68 -19.76 -9.64
CA LYS A 158 -14.50 -19.98 -10.49
C LYS A 158 -13.51 -21.03 -9.96
N HIS A 159 -13.19 -21.01 -8.66
CA HIS A 159 -12.17 -21.89 -8.12
C HIS A 159 -12.71 -23.28 -7.75
N LEU A 160 -13.87 -23.36 -7.08
CA LEU A 160 -14.43 -24.61 -6.60
C LEU A 160 -15.53 -25.20 -7.49
N ASN A 161 -16.12 -24.40 -8.39
CA ASN A 161 -17.27 -24.79 -9.21
C ASN A 161 -18.46 -25.26 -8.34
N ILE A 162 -18.76 -24.51 -7.28
CA ILE A 162 -19.84 -24.74 -6.32
C ILE A 162 -20.83 -23.57 -6.39
N GLU A 163 -22.13 -23.89 -6.40
CA GLU A 163 -23.19 -22.89 -6.34
C GLU A 163 -23.20 -22.18 -4.97
N ALA A 164 -23.34 -20.85 -4.99
CA ALA A 164 -23.40 -20.06 -3.77
C ALA A 164 -24.60 -20.47 -2.90
N PRO A 165 -24.42 -20.68 -1.58
CA PRO A 165 -25.54 -20.99 -0.69
C PRO A 165 -26.58 -19.88 -0.68
N THR A 166 -27.87 -20.24 -0.68
CA THR A 166 -28.98 -19.28 -0.72
C THR A 166 -29.04 -18.33 0.48
N PHE A 167 -28.42 -18.70 1.60
CA PHE A 167 -28.35 -17.84 2.79
C PHE A 167 -27.31 -16.71 2.66
N LEU A 168 -26.39 -16.79 1.69
CA LEU A 168 -25.21 -15.92 1.63
C LEU A 168 -25.58 -14.44 1.47
N GLN A 169 -26.51 -14.12 0.57
CA GLN A 169 -26.98 -12.75 0.37
C GLN A 169 -27.61 -12.16 1.65
N LYS A 170 -28.35 -12.97 2.40
CA LYS A 170 -28.94 -12.53 3.67
C LYS A 170 -27.86 -12.24 4.70
N THR A 171 -26.79 -13.04 4.72
CA THR A 171 -25.62 -12.78 5.58
C THR A 171 -24.92 -11.49 5.17
N PHE A 172 -24.70 -11.25 3.89
CA PHE A 172 -24.10 -9.99 3.40
C PHE A 172 -24.91 -8.77 3.81
N ASN A 173 -26.22 -8.78 3.60
CA ASN A 173 -27.11 -7.69 4.02
C ASN A 173 -27.01 -7.40 5.53
N LEU A 174 -26.89 -8.44 6.36
CA LEU A 174 -26.70 -8.30 7.81
C LEU A 174 -25.34 -7.67 8.14
N LEU A 175 -24.26 -8.12 7.52
CA LEU A 175 -22.92 -7.58 7.73
C LEU A 175 -22.81 -6.12 7.30
N ILE A 176 -23.37 -5.77 6.14
CA ILE A 176 -23.43 -4.39 5.63
C ILE A 176 -24.18 -3.50 6.60
N SER A 177 -25.38 -3.92 7.04
CA SER A 177 -26.18 -3.13 7.97
C SER A 177 -25.43 -2.88 9.29
N ASN A 178 -24.69 -3.87 9.79
CA ASN A 178 -23.88 -3.72 10.99
C ASN A 178 -22.67 -2.79 10.79
N ALA A 179 -22.03 -2.83 9.63
CA ALA A 179 -20.89 -1.96 9.30
C ALA A 179 -21.32 -0.49 9.17
N LEU A 180 -22.46 -0.23 8.53
CA LEU A 180 -22.96 1.13 8.27
C LEU A 180 -23.39 1.90 9.53
N ILE A 181 -23.69 1.20 10.62
CA ILE A 181 -24.01 1.84 11.92
C ILE A 181 -22.77 2.12 12.78
N GLN A 182 -21.59 1.62 12.39
CA GLN A 182 -20.35 1.93 13.10
C GLN A 182 -19.91 3.37 12.83
N PRO A 183 -19.09 3.97 13.72
CA PRO A 183 -18.41 5.23 13.41
C PRO A 183 -17.65 5.15 12.10
N GLN A 184 -17.91 6.10 11.20
CA GLN A 184 -17.21 6.20 9.92
C GLN A 184 -15.97 7.05 10.10
N VAL A 185 -14.81 6.47 9.83
CA VAL A 185 -13.48 7.06 10.02
C VAL A 185 -12.60 6.73 8.83
N PHE A 186 -11.42 7.35 8.73
CA PHE A 186 -10.42 6.95 7.76
C PHE A 186 -10.07 5.46 7.93
N VAL A 187 -10.10 4.71 6.83
CA VAL A 187 -9.69 3.29 6.78
C VAL A 187 -8.58 3.10 5.74
N HIS A 188 -7.50 2.44 6.14
CA HIS A 188 -6.40 2.08 5.23
C HIS A 188 -6.78 0.93 4.27
N ARG A 189 -7.78 0.14 4.63
CA ARG A 189 -8.28 -1.05 3.90
C ARG A 189 -7.33 -2.26 3.87
N ASP A 190 -6.02 -2.07 3.96
CA ASP A 190 -5.02 -3.16 4.05
C ASP A 190 -4.03 -3.02 5.23
N TYR A 191 -4.58 -2.79 6.43
CA TYR A 191 -3.78 -2.56 7.64
C TYR A 191 -3.42 -3.86 8.36
N HIS A 192 -2.31 -4.47 7.98
CA HIS A 192 -1.83 -5.71 8.58
C HIS A 192 -0.29 -5.76 8.72
N SER A 193 0.24 -6.71 9.50
CA SER A 193 1.66 -6.79 9.87
C SER A 193 2.66 -6.89 8.71
N ARG A 194 2.24 -7.20 7.48
CA ARG A 194 3.11 -7.15 6.29
C ARG A 194 3.30 -5.73 5.75
N ASN A 195 2.35 -4.83 6.01
CA ASN A 195 2.34 -3.43 5.57
C ASN A 195 2.77 -2.48 6.70
N LEU A 196 3.27 -3.04 7.79
CA LEU A 196 3.83 -2.29 8.92
C LEU A 196 5.31 -2.61 9.02
N MET A 197 6.15 -1.60 8.98
CA MET A 197 7.61 -1.70 8.99
C MET A 197 8.15 -1.23 10.34
N HIS A 198 9.14 -1.92 10.86
CA HIS A 198 9.87 -1.46 12.03
C HIS A 198 10.71 -0.24 11.69
N THR A 199 10.60 0.81 12.49
CA THR A 199 11.43 2.02 12.39
C THR A 199 12.01 2.37 13.75
N ASP A 200 13.23 2.92 13.76
CA ASP A 200 13.91 3.31 15.01
C ASP A 200 13.11 4.37 15.78
N GLU A 201 12.44 5.26 15.05
CA GLU A 201 11.58 6.30 15.60
C GLU A 201 10.19 6.24 14.96
N HIS A 202 9.15 6.59 15.71
CA HIS A 202 7.76 6.70 15.22
C HIS A 202 7.14 5.42 14.64
N SER A 203 7.64 4.25 15.03
CA SER A 203 7.15 2.93 14.60
C SER A 203 5.64 2.71 14.86
N PRO A 204 4.89 2.08 13.94
CA PRO A 204 5.34 1.52 12.65
C PRO A 204 5.51 2.57 11.55
N GLY A 205 6.37 2.29 10.58
CA GLY A 205 6.22 2.83 9.22
C GLY A 205 5.07 2.10 8.51
N ILE A 206 4.15 2.82 7.91
CA ILE A 206 2.92 2.28 7.31
C ILE A 206 3.01 2.42 5.80
N ILE A 207 2.82 1.32 5.06
CA ILE A 207 2.91 1.28 3.60
C ILE A 207 1.65 0.66 2.98
N ASP A 208 1.59 0.70 1.64
CA ASP A 208 0.40 0.42 0.82
C ASP A 208 -0.74 1.43 1.07
#